data_AF-A0A3B9K6Q4-F1
#
_entry.id   AF-A0A3B9K6Q4-F1
#
_cell.length_a   1.000
_cell.length_b   1.000
_cell.length_c   1.000
_cell.angle_alpha   90.00
_cell.angle_beta   90.00
_cell.angle_gamma   90.00
#
_symmetry.space_group_name_H-M   'P 1'
#
loop_
_entity.id
_entity.type
_entity.pdbx_description
1 polymer ?
#
loop_
_entity_poly.entity_id
_entity_poly.type
_entity_poly.pdbx_seq_one_letter_code
_entity_poly.pdbx_strand_id
1 'polypeptide(L)'
;MRGMEISRAYFEEFGYPMLKEQFPEVMPYLAAGLFGSGSECFGFDDEVSRDHDFEPGFCIFLPGEDVVDRRTAFLLERAYAKLPKEYG
;
A
#
# COMPACT_ATOMS: atom_id res chain seq x y z
N MET A 1 -6.89 -17.07 0.07
CA MET A 1 -7.25 -15.70 -0.35
C MET A 1 -6.38 -15.35 -1.53
N ARG A 2 -6.94 -14.71 -2.56
CA ARG A 2 -6.14 -14.23 -3.71
C ARG A 2 -5.29 -13.05 -3.25
N GLY A 3 -4.10 -12.84 -3.82
CA GLY A 3 -3.16 -11.80 -3.37
C GLY A 3 -3.78 -10.40 -3.25
N MET A 4 -4.65 -10.03 -4.20
CA MET A 4 -5.39 -8.77 -4.17
C MET A 4 -6.33 -8.61 -2.95
N GLU A 5 -6.94 -9.69 -2.47
CA GLU A 5 -7.84 -9.64 -1.31
C GLU A 5 -7.06 -9.37 -0.03
N ILE A 6 -5.88 -9.99 0.10
CA ILE A 6 -4.98 -9.83 1.26
C ILE A 6 -4.48 -8.38 1.32
N SER A 7 -4.00 -7.85 0.21
CA SER A 7 -3.48 -6.48 0.19
C SER A 7 -4.58 -5.42 0.35
N ARG A 8 -5.80 -5.69 -0.15
CA ARG A 8 -6.95 -4.83 0.13
C ARG A 8 -7.29 -4.82 1.63
N ALA A 9 -7.39 -6.01 2.24
CA ALA A 9 -7.66 -6.12 3.67
C ALA A 9 -6.56 -5.45 4.51
N TYR A 10 -5.30 -5.63 4.14
CA TYR A 10 -4.16 -4.97 4.78
C TYR A 10 -4.23 -3.44 4.68
N PHE A 11 -4.59 -2.90 3.51
CA PHE A 11 -4.80 -1.47 3.34
C PHE A 11 -5.96 -0.97 4.20
N GLU A 12 -7.11 -1.66 4.18
CA GLU A 12 -8.28 -1.25 4.97
C GLU A 12 -8.02 -1.31 6.49
N GLU A 13 -7.21 -2.27 6.95
CA GLU A 13 -6.91 -2.48 8.37
C GLU A 13 -5.78 -1.59 8.90
N PHE A 14 -4.72 -1.38 8.12
CA PHE A 14 -3.53 -0.65 8.58
C PHE A 14 -3.25 0.63 7.80
N GLY A 15 -3.35 0.58 6.48
CA GLY A 15 -3.02 1.71 5.61
C GLY A 15 -3.97 2.89 5.75
N TYR A 16 -5.28 2.63 5.68
CA TYR A 16 -6.32 3.64 5.75
C TYR A 16 -6.37 4.33 7.12
N PRO A 17 -6.35 3.62 8.27
CA PRO A 17 -6.27 4.26 9.58
C PRO A 17 -5.00 5.09 9.75
N MET A 18 -3.84 4.57 9.32
CA MET A 18 -2.57 5.30 9.38
C MET A 18 -2.65 6.63 8.62
N LEU A 19 -3.17 6.63 7.38
CA LEU A 19 -3.34 7.84 6.58
C LEU A 19 -4.35 8.81 7.20
N LYS A 20 -5.48 8.29 7.68
CA LYS A 20 -6.55 9.11 8.26
C LYS A 20 -6.14 9.78 9.56
N GLU A 21 -5.36 9.10 10.41
CA GLU A 21 -4.95 9.61 11.72
C GLU A 21 -3.73 10.52 11.63
N GLN A 22 -2.72 10.16 10.82
CA GLN A 22 -1.43 10.83 10.80
C GLN A 22 -1.31 11.85 9.67
N PHE A 23 -2.06 11.70 8.58
CA PHE A 23 -1.97 12.53 7.37
C PHE A 23 -3.33 13.02 6.83
N PRO A 24 -4.28 13.46 7.68
CA PRO A 24 -5.64 13.80 7.22
C PRO A 24 -5.67 14.96 6.21
N GLU A 25 -4.72 15.89 6.28
CA GLU A 25 -4.66 17.07 5.41
C GLU A 25 -4.26 16.73 3.97
N VAL A 26 -3.40 15.72 3.79
CA VAL A 26 -2.90 15.32 2.46
C VAL A 26 -3.61 14.11 1.89
N MET A 27 -4.28 13.31 2.74
CA MET A 27 -5.02 12.11 2.36
C MET A 27 -5.96 12.29 1.16
N PRO A 28 -6.71 13.39 1.00
CA PRO A 28 -7.59 13.60 -0.16
C PRO A 28 -6.86 13.65 -1.51
N TYR A 29 -5.55 13.90 -1.51
CA TYR A 29 -4.72 14.01 -2.71
C TYR A 29 -3.89 12.75 -2.98
N LEU A 30 -3.96 11.75 -2.10
CA LEU A 30 -3.22 10.50 -2.23
C LEU A 30 -4.05 9.46 -2.98
N ALA A 31 -3.39 8.62 -3.76
CA ALA A 31 -3.96 7.39 -4.27
C ALA A 31 -3.23 6.19 -3.66
N ALA A 32 -3.96 5.14 -3.28
CA ALA A 32 -3.38 3.89 -2.81
C ALA A 32 -3.83 2.73 -3.71
N GLY A 33 -2.92 1.82 -4.02
CA GLY A 33 -3.23 0.67 -4.86
C GLY A 33 -2.08 -0.32 -4.95
N LEU A 34 -2.36 -1.47 -5.54
CA LEU A 34 -1.32 -2.46 -5.86
C LEU A 34 -0.71 -2.12 -7.21
N PHE A 35 0.62 -2.10 -7.28
CA PHE A 35 1.34 -1.86 -8.51
C PHE A 35 2.56 -2.77 -8.57
N GLY A 36 2.63 -3.61 -9.61
CA GLY A 36 3.70 -4.57 -9.79
C GLY A 36 3.46 -5.46 -11.01
N SER A 37 4.50 -6.17 -11.43
CA SER A 37 4.44 -7.18 -12.50
C SER A 37 4.09 -8.58 -12.01
N GLY A 38 3.66 -8.72 -10.75
CA GLY A 38 3.20 -10.00 -10.20
C GLY A 38 1.92 -10.49 -10.87
N SER A 39 1.75 -11.81 -10.97
CA SER A 39 0.54 -12.47 -11.52
C SER A 39 -0.76 -12.00 -10.84
N GLU A 40 -0.66 -11.48 -9.61
CA GLU A 40 -1.71 -10.90 -8.79
C GLU A 40 -2.41 -9.70 -9.45
N CYS A 41 -1.66 -8.88 -10.20
CA CYS A 41 -2.20 -7.69 -10.87
C CYS A 41 -3.06 -8.01 -12.11
N PHE A 42 -3.00 -9.25 -12.61
CA PHE A 42 -3.73 -9.67 -13.81
C PHE A 42 -4.76 -10.80 -13.56
N GLY A 43 -4.87 -11.31 -12.33
CA GLY A 43 -5.87 -12.32 -11.95
C GLY A 43 -5.58 -13.74 -12.48
N PHE A 44 -4.33 -14.06 -12.77
CA PHE A 44 -3.88 -15.34 -13.34
C PHE A 44 -3.27 -16.30 -12.30
N ASP A 45 -3.78 -16.34 -11.07
CA ASP A 45 -3.25 -17.27 -10.06
C ASP A 45 -3.66 -18.73 -10.40
N ASP A 46 -2.68 -19.57 -10.70
CA ASP A 46 -2.76 -21.03 -10.69
C ASP A 46 -1.94 -21.63 -9.53
N GLU A 47 -2.13 -22.92 -9.23
CA GLU A 47 -1.63 -23.57 -8.00
C GLU A 47 -0.09 -23.67 -7.90
N VAL A 48 0.66 -23.29 -8.94
CA VAL A 48 2.10 -23.56 -9.07
C VAL A 48 2.97 -22.32 -8.80
N SER A 49 2.44 -21.11 -8.94
CA SER A 49 3.22 -19.86 -8.79
C SER A 49 3.04 -19.22 -7.41
N ARG A 50 3.69 -19.78 -6.39
CA ARG A 50 3.77 -19.20 -5.03
C ARG A 50 5.12 -18.54 -4.70
N ASP A 51 6.01 -18.38 -5.67
CA ASP A 51 7.44 -18.15 -5.41
C ASP A 51 7.95 -16.76 -5.79
N HIS A 52 7.07 -15.76 -5.89
CA HIS A 52 7.50 -14.38 -6.07
C HIS A 52 6.63 -13.42 -5.26
N ASP A 53 7.24 -12.89 -4.19
CA ASP A 53 6.90 -11.59 -3.60
C ASP A 53 5.46 -11.40 -3.09
N PHE A 54 4.88 -12.44 -2.46
CA PHE A 54 3.61 -12.34 -1.70
C PHE A 54 3.80 -11.61 -0.36
N GLU A 55 4.47 -10.45 -0.34
CA GLU A 55 4.49 -9.59 0.84
C GLU A 55 3.23 -8.71 0.84
N PRO A 56 2.43 -8.71 1.92
CA PRO A 56 1.26 -7.84 2.03
C PRO A 56 1.74 -6.38 2.03
N GLY A 57 1.28 -5.62 1.03
CA GLY A 57 1.73 -4.25 0.85
C GLY A 57 0.88 -3.50 -0.16
N PHE A 58 1.00 -2.18 -0.20
CA PHE A 58 0.34 -1.32 -1.17
C PHE A 58 1.24 -0.13 -1.50
N CYS A 59 1.11 0.41 -2.70
CA CYS A 59 1.77 1.65 -3.07
C CYS A 59 0.92 2.85 -2.67
N ILE A 60 1.57 3.93 -2.20
CA ILE A 60 0.95 5.24 -2.04
C ILE A 60 1.55 6.16 -3.09
N PHE A 61 0.72 6.67 -3.98
CA PHE A 61 1.09 7.64 -4.99
C PHE A 61 0.92 9.04 -4.44
N LEU A 62 2.01 9.80 -4.44
CA LEU A 62 2.03 11.18 -4.00
C LEU A 62 1.74 12.10 -5.20
N PRO A 63 0.99 13.20 -4.99
CA PRO A 63 0.89 14.27 -5.98
C PRO A 63 2.23 15.03 -6.11
N GLY A 64 2.25 16.12 -6.87
CA GLY A 64 3.44 16.96 -6.99
C GLY A 64 3.93 17.51 -5.64
N GLU A 65 5.22 17.90 -5.59
CA GLU A 65 5.85 18.47 -4.39
C GLU A 65 5.19 19.78 -3.91
N ASP A 66 4.37 20.42 -4.75
CA ASP A 66 3.54 21.58 -4.42
C ASP A 66 2.33 21.25 -3.54
N VAL A 67 1.88 19.99 -3.54
CA VAL A 67 0.76 19.50 -2.72
C VAL A 67 1.25 18.69 -1.53
N VAL A 68 2.26 17.83 -1.73
CA VAL A 68 2.90 17.07 -0.66
C VAL A 68 4.38 17.37 -0.65
N ASP A 69 4.82 18.18 0.32
CA ASP A 69 6.23 18.54 0.43
C ASP A 69 7.12 17.34 0.80
N ARG A 70 8.43 17.49 0.59
CA ARG A 70 9.42 16.43 0.89
C ARG A 70 9.42 15.99 2.35
N ARG A 71 9.12 16.90 3.28
CA ARG A 71 9.06 16.58 4.70
C ARG A 71 7.89 15.66 4.99
N THR A 72 6.73 15.94 4.42
CA THR A 72 5.50 15.16 4.57
C THR A 72 5.66 13.81 3.89
N ALA A 73 6.21 13.77 2.67
CA ALA A 73 6.56 12.53 1.96
C ALA A 73 7.46 11.63 2.81
N PHE A 74 8.52 12.19 3.43
CA PHE A 74 9.42 11.45 4.31
C PHE A 74 8.73 10.92 5.58
N LEU A 75 7.85 11.70 6.20
CA LEU A 75 7.08 11.24 7.36
C LEU A 75 6.12 10.11 6.98
N LEU A 76 5.49 10.20 5.80
CA LEU A 76 4.59 9.18 5.27
C LEU A 76 5.34 7.88 4.99
N GLU A 77 6.51 7.93 4.36
CA GLU A 77 7.40 6.77 4.17
C GLU A 77 7.72 6.09 5.51
N ARG A 78 8.09 6.87 6.53
CA ARG A 78 8.39 6.34 7.87
C ARG A 78 7.17 5.75 8.59
N ALA A 79 5.98 6.31 8.37
CA ALA A 79 4.75 5.76 8.92
C ALA A 79 4.39 4.45 8.24
N TYR A 80 4.50 4.40 6.91
CA TYR A 80 4.32 3.19 6.11
C TYR A 80 5.29 2.08 6.54
N ALA A 81 6.58 2.39 6.72
CA ALA A 81 7.58 1.41 7.15
C ALA A 81 7.38 0.84 8.57
N LYS A 82 6.49 1.43 9.37
CA LYS A 82 6.12 0.93 10.70
C LYS A 82 4.90 0.01 10.67
N LEU A 83 4.21 -0.10 9.54
CA LEU A 83 3.10 -1.03 9.43
C LEU A 83 3.60 -2.47 9.59
N PRO A 84 2.74 -3.41 10.02
CA PRO A 84 3.11 -4.81 10.19
C PRO A 84 3.70 -5.39 8.90
N LYS A 85 4.86 -6.03 8.99
CA LYS A 85 5.54 -6.63 7.81
C LYS A 85 4.93 -7.96 7.38
N GLU A 86 4.12 -8.55 8.24
CA GLU A 86 3.42 -9.81 8.01
C GLU A 86 1.93 -9.57 8.24
N TYR A 87 1.10 -10.14 7.38
CA TYR A 87 -0.36 -10.05 7.44
C TYR A 87 -0.97 -11.29 6.79
N GLY A 88 -1.79 -12.01 7.56
CA GLY A 88 -2.38 -13.29 7.15
C GLY A 88 -3.21 -13.91 8.26
#